data_AF-A0AAN9T6Y7-F1
#
_entry.id   AF-A0AAN9T6Y7-F1
#
_cell.length_a   1.000
_cell.length_b   1.000
_cell.length_c   1.000
_cell.angle_alpha   90.00
_cell.angle_beta   90.00
_cell.angle_gamma   90.00
#
_symmetry.space_group_name_H-M   'P 1'
#
loop_
_entity.id
_entity.type
_entity.pdbx_description
1 polymer ?
#
loop_
_entity_poly.entity_id
_entity_poly.type
_entity_poly.pdbx_seq_one_letter_code
_entity_poly.pdbx_strand_id
1 'polypeptide(L)'
;MAAKKAWRIIPRPLLETILNNHAQHHRVHQPLLLHGPRGVGKTTLILQRLLPDWNKGPHLTGYVDFAQAQAQAQAHPGPWASWSTSPPPSLSDCRQTLDQCLESMVEKGVRAGTITSQQIFATLNKWHGLSAALRRVLHRNSPRAASPAALWDLAVSAMSAPECSGLSFEEASYLRESIGALKLAKKVISIQQGWRANAIAHMNRTGLFSRTLTHSSTHWPCLLLELLSQAAEIDHFQPKLVINNIEVLKHATVNDEVSVSGPLYHDSLIWRIIALGANERCLPVILVTSDSYYSYEAFLEFGYKEIFISRETFGWTPQEAKMHMVTDYFSHAEWKVIAEVFGPNPRHLFELYALKQSSYYQKPTEDKNSTFEDIVDAYIAYLQVTVVNPALDRALEILQKFAIDVYNGKVSEDKLRFGAPWRHPPKSDDPKLQMEWAKLQLVDFVQSLANTEFGINYRSDYSEEIFDDPSTVALLQVGLLYTQRDPPFLRPISKGIQRCLVRWLVQQRMQLNFFNSIHFMWHRIMRGRYYRHLMSTIRVDIVHYLD
;
A
#
# COMPACT_ATOMS: atom_id res chain seq x y z
N MET A 1 34.90 23.76 -8.21
CA MET A 1 34.28 22.45 -7.93
C MET A 1 32.80 22.67 -7.66
N ALA A 2 31.93 22.03 -8.45
CA ALA A 2 30.50 22.27 -8.45
C ALA A 2 29.85 21.80 -7.13
N ALA A 3 29.24 22.73 -6.40
CA ALA A 3 28.35 22.41 -5.30
C ALA A 3 27.10 21.72 -5.87
N LYS A 4 26.98 20.40 -5.63
CA LYS A 4 25.77 19.63 -5.92
C LYS A 4 24.61 20.25 -5.13
N LYS A 5 23.73 20.95 -5.85
CA LYS A 5 22.51 21.57 -5.31
C LYS A 5 21.67 20.48 -4.64
N ALA A 6 21.50 20.58 -3.33
CA ALA A 6 20.68 19.64 -2.56
C ALA A 6 19.23 19.70 -3.03
N TRP A 7 18.62 18.54 -3.27
CA TRP A 7 17.21 18.42 -3.54
C TRP A 7 16.41 18.87 -2.32
N ARG A 8 15.37 19.66 -2.58
CA ARG A 8 14.47 20.19 -1.56
C ARG A 8 13.33 19.23 -1.32
N ILE A 9 12.98 19.15 -0.05
CA ILE A 9 12.25 18.05 0.56
C ILE A 9 10.79 18.39 0.62
N ILE A 10 9.98 17.35 0.44
CA ILE A 10 8.54 17.43 0.48
C ILE A 10 8.09 17.53 1.95
N PRO A 11 7.33 18.56 2.36
CA PRO A 11 6.79 18.63 3.70
C PRO A 11 5.64 17.62 3.84
N ARG A 12 5.98 16.41 4.29
CA ARG A 12 5.14 15.37 4.91
C ARG A 12 3.89 15.88 5.66
N PRO A 13 3.91 17.05 6.34
CA PRO A 13 2.71 17.67 6.88
C PRO A 13 1.53 17.81 5.93
N LEU A 14 1.69 18.04 4.62
CA LEU A 14 0.51 18.24 3.77
C LEU A 14 -0.32 16.96 3.60
N LEU A 15 0.29 15.84 3.20
CA LEU A 15 -0.45 14.58 3.03
C LEU A 15 -1.01 14.08 4.37
N GLU A 16 -0.23 14.22 5.44
CA GLU A 16 -0.69 13.91 6.80
C GLU A 16 -1.82 14.83 7.24
N THR A 17 -1.76 16.13 6.95
CA THR A 17 -2.82 17.09 7.28
C THR A 17 -4.06 16.83 6.44
N ILE A 18 -3.92 16.43 5.18
CA ILE A 18 -5.06 16.04 4.32
C ILE A 18 -5.73 14.79 4.86
N LEU A 19 -4.96 13.74 5.17
CA LEU A 19 -5.49 12.49 5.70
C LEU A 19 -6.03 12.66 7.11
N ASN A 20 -5.37 13.45 7.95
CA ASN A 20 -5.81 13.76 9.30
C ASN A 20 -7.07 14.64 9.27
N ASN A 21 -7.11 15.69 8.45
CA ASN A 21 -8.31 16.50 8.26
C ASN A 21 -9.45 15.70 7.66
N HIS A 22 -9.19 14.78 6.72
CA HIS A 22 -10.23 13.89 6.20
C HIS A 22 -10.75 12.94 7.28
N ALA A 23 -9.85 12.35 8.08
CA ALA A 23 -10.21 11.43 9.15
C ALA A 23 -10.94 12.11 10.33
N GLN A 24 -10.58 13.36 10.64
CA GLN A 24 -11.14 14.16 11.74
C GLN A 24 -12.35 15.01 11.33
N HIS A 25 -12.38 15.49 10.09
CA HIS A 25 -13.35 16.44 9.53
C HIS A 25 -13.79 15.98 8.13
N HIS A 26 -14.44 14.82 8.09
CA HIS A 26 -14.99 14.24 6.86
C HIS A 26 -15.93 15.24 6.16
N ARG A 27 -15.50 15.85 5.05
CA ARG A 27 -16.31 16.81 4.26
C ARG A 27 -17.05 16.13 3.10
N VAL A 28 -16.68 14.89 2.80
CA VAL A 28 -17.28 14.04 1.76
C VAL A 28 -18.05 12.92 2.45
N HIS A 29 -19.00 12.26 1.81
CA HIS A 29 -19.75 11.16 2.43
C HIS A 29 -19.01 9.80 2.36
N GLN A 30 -17.95 9.71 1.56
CA GLN A 30 -17.21 8.46 1.30
C GLN A 30 -15.79 8.51 1.88
N PRO A 31 -15.35 7.45 2.57
CA PRO A 31 -14.04 7.39 3.18
C PRO A 31 -12.90 7.38 2.15
N LEU A 32 -11.95 8.30 2.31
CA LEU A 32 -10.73 8.37 1.52
C LEU A 32 -9.75 7.32 2.03
N LEU A 33 -9.43 6.37 1.17
CA LEU A 33 -8.49 5.30 1.48
C LEU A 33 -7.47 5.24 0.37
N LEU A 34 -6.22 5.58 0.69
CA LEU A 34 -5.11 5.52 -0.26
C LEU A 34 -4.46 4.16 -0.13
N HIS A 35 -4.32 3.45 -1.23
CA HIS A 35 -3.47 2.26 -1.35
C HIS A 35 -3.04 2.13 -2.82
N GLY A 36 -2.08 1.26 -3.11
CA GLY A 36 -1.57 1.14 -4.47
C GLY A 36 -0.30 1.99 -4.65
N PRO A 37 0.51 1.65 -5.67
CA PRO A 37 1.92 1.97 -5.69
C PRO A 37 2.24 3.47 -5.68
N ARG A 38 1.26 4.34 -6.00
CA ARG A 38 1.46 5.79 -6.16
C ARG A 38 0.26 6.64 -5.70
N GLY A 39 -0.35 6.28 -4.57
CA GLY A 39 -1.43 7.07 -3.96
C GLY A 39 -2.76 7.00 -4.72
N VAL A 40 -3.03 5.85 -5.34
CA VAL A 40 -4.36 5.57 -5.91
C VAL A 40 -5.32 5.32 -4.73
N GLY A 41 -6.60 5.59 -4.90
CA GLY A 41 -7.59 5.30 -3.85
C GLY A 41 -8.29 3.97 -4.07
N LYS A 42 -8.34 3.11 -3.05
CA LYS A 42 -9.39 2.10 -2.82
C LYS A 42 -9.78 2.31 -1.38
N THR A 43 -11.04 2.57 -1.10
CA THR A 43 -11.99 1.46 -1.13
C THR A 43 -11.63 0.22 -0.28
N THR A 44 -10.84 0.26 0.79
CA THR A 44 -10.73 -0.90 1.72
C THR A 44 -12.06 -1.07 2.46
N LEU A 45 -12.35 -2.31 2.89
CA LEU A 45 -13.48 -2.67 3.76
C LEU A 45 -13.66 -1.63 4.88
N ILE A 46 -14.55 -0.69 4.65
CA ILE A 46 -15.21 0.02 5.72
C ILE A 46 -16.53 -0.69 5.88
N LEU A 47 -16.74 -1.19 7.09
CA LEU A 47 -17.98 -1.82 7.45
C LEU A 47 -19.10 -0.86 7.07
N GLN A 48 -19.94 -1.25 6.11
CA GLN A 48 -21.01 -0.39 5.59
C GLN A 48 -21.92 0.12 6.71
N ARG A 49 -22.03 -0.65 7.81
CA ARG A 49 -22.72 -0.26 9.05
C ARG A 49 -22.06 0.85 9.87
N LEU A 50 -20.75 1.08 9.73
CA LEU A 50 -20.01 2.17 10.39
C LEU A 50 -20.03 3.46 9.56
N LEU A 51 -20.41 3.40 8.28
CA LEU A 51 -20.51 4.59 7.41
C LEU A 51 -21.57 5.62 7.87
N PRO A 52 -22.80 5.22 8.27
CA PRO A 52 -23.84 6.19 8.67
C PRO A 52 -23.43 7.05 9.86
N ASP A 53 -22.64 6.47 10.76
CA ASP A 53 -22.19 7.13 11.99
C ASP A 53 -20.72 7.55 11.92
N TRP A 54 -20.06 7.45 10.76
CA TRP A 54 -18.62 7.69 10.58
C TRP A 54 -18.12 9.07 11.06
N ASN A 55 -19.05 10.01 11.21
CA ASN A 55 -18.80 11.38 11.63
C ASN A 55 -19.20 11.64 13.09
N LYS A 56 -19.78 10.66 13.78
CA LYS A 56 -20.18 10.77 15.19
C LYS A 56 -19.01 10.32 16.08
N GLY A 57 -18.64 11.17 17.03
CA GLY A 57 -17.54 10.86 17.96
C GLY A 57 -17.92 9.76 18.97
N PRO A 58 -16.94 9.17 19.68
CA PRO A 58 -15.52 9.54 19.69
C PRO A 58 -14.68 8.87 18.58
N HIS A 59 -13.97 9.69 17.80
CA HIS A 59 -13.04 9.23 16.76
C HIS A 59 -11.65 8.98 17.34
N LEU A 60 -11.04 7.86 16.98
CA LEU A 60 -9.65 7.57 17.31
C LEU A 60 -8.88 7.24 16.03
N THR A 61 -7.83 7.99 15.73
CA THR A 61 -6.96 7.68 14.59
C THR A 61 -5.55 7.39 15.09
N GLY A 62 -5.03 6.23 14.71
CA GLY A 62 -3.61 5.89 14.78
C GLY A 62 -2.93 6.13 13.45
N TYR A 63 -1.71 6.62 13.49
CA TYR A 63 -0.90 6.85 12.31
C TYR A 63 0.50 6.26 12.53
N VAL A 64 0.96 5.46 11.58
CA VAL A 64 2.28 4.83 11.54
C VAL A 64 2.92 5.14 10.21
N ASP A 65 4.18 5.57 10.23
CA ASP A 65 4.98 5.73 9.02
C ASP A 65 6.34 5.07 9.22
N PHE A 66 6.57 3.97 8.50
CA PHE A 66 7.82 3.20 8.63
C PHE A 66 9.04 3.94 8.07
N ALA A 67 8.86 4.99 7.26
CA ALA A 67 9.96 5.83 6.81
C ALA A 67 10.31 6.96 7.82
N GLN A 68 9.53 7.15 8.89
CA GLN A 68 9.73 8.26 9.84
C GLN A 68 11.04 8.22 10.61
N ALA A 69 11.46 7.04 11.07
CA ALA A 69 12.67 6.88 11.87
C ALA A 69 13.93 7.37 11.11
N GLN A 70 13.91 7.31 9.78
CA GLN A 70 15.01 7.73 8.93
C GLN A 70 15.06 9.25 8.69
N ALA A 71 13.89 9.91 8.75
CA ALA A 71 13.79 11.36 8.62
C ALA A 71 14.40 12.12 9.82
N GLN A 72 14.65 11.45 10.95
CA GLN A 72 15.34 12.02 12.12
C GLN A 72 16.86 11.80 12.08
N ALA A 73 17.34 10.72 11.45
CA ALA A 73 18.77 10.40 11.35
C ALA A 73 19.48 11.13 10.19
N GLN A 74 18.74 11.48 9.15
CA GLN A 74 19.19 12.36 8.08
C GLN A 74 18.66 13.76 8.36
N ALA A 75 19.49 14.81 8.29
CA ALA A 75 19.07 16.20 8.49
C ALA A 75 17.93 16.68 7.54
N HIS A 76 17.50 15.82 6.62
CA HIS A 76 16.75 16.13 5.41
C HIS A 76 15.95 14.88 4.93
N PRO A 77 14.61 14.84 5.05
CA PRO A 77 13.76 13.76 4.51
C PRO A 77 13.72 13.70 2.96
N GLY A 78 14.28 12.68 2.31
CA GLY A 78 14.26 12.59 0.83
C GLY A 78 12.87 12.35 0.19
N PRO A 79 12.74 12.45 -1.15
CA PRO A 79 11.50 12.15 -1.89
C PRO A 79 11.00 10.72 -1.63
N TRP A 80 9.76 10.38 -2.00
CA TRP A 80 9.17 9.04 -1.80
C TRP A 80 9.96 7.87 -2.43
N ALA A 81 10.91 8.15 -3.34
CA ALA A 81 11.87 7.19 -3.89
C ALA A 81 13.18 7.06 -3.07
N SER A 82 13.36 7.88 -2.03
CA SER A 82 14.59 8.02 -1.25
C SER A 82 14.85 6.89 -0.27
N TRP A 83 13.86 6.02 0.00
CA TRP A 83 14.12 4.83 0.81
C TRP A 83 14.96 3.81 0.04
N SER A 84 14.83 3.73 -1.28
CA SER A 84 15.67 2.86 -2.11
C SER A 84 17.15 3.30 -2.17
N THR A 85 17.42 4.55 -1.80
CA THR A 85 18.77 5.15 -1.74
C THR A 85 19.27 5.37 -0.32
N SER A 86 18.46 5.07 0.70
CA SER A 86 18.81 5.19 2.12
C SER A 86 19.06 3.81 2.72
N PRO A 87 19.90 3.68 3.75
CA PRO A 87 20.07 2.40 4.42
C PRO A 87 18.71 1.96 4.98
N PRO A 88 18.28 0.70 4.78
CA PRO A 88 16.97 0.25 5.24
C PRO A 88 16.87 0.30 6.78
N PRO A 89 15.67 0.58 7.34
CA PRO A 89 15.51 0.66 8.79
C PRO A 89 15.54 -0.75 9.41
N SER A 90 15.83 -0.82 10.71
CA SER A 90 15.72 -2.08 11.43
C SER A 90 14.26 -2.52 11.51
N LEU A 91 14.01 -3.83 11.32
CA LEU A 91 12.69 -4.41 11.50
C LEU A 91 12.19 -4.25 12.94
N SER A 92 13.09 -4.27 13.93
CA SER A 92 12.75 -4.04 15.35
C SER A 92 12.06 -2.70 15.56
N ASP A 93 12.61 -1.65 14.95
CA ASP A 93 12.18 -0.27 15.15
C ASP A 93 10.84 -0.03 14.46
N CYS A 94 10.68 -0.61 13.26
CA CYS A 94 9.42 -0.62 12.55
C CYS A 94 8.33 -1.31 13.39
N ARG A 95 8.61 -2.51 13.90
CA ARG A 95 7.69 -3.26 14.78
C ARG A 95 7.30 -2.45 16.02
N GLN A 96 8.28 -1.87 16.69
CA GLN A 96 8.06 -1.05 17.87
C GLN A 96 7.16 0.16 17.56
N THR A 97 7.38 0.83 16.43
CA THR A 97 6.55 1.98 16.02
C THR A 97 5.09 1.59 15.82
N LEU A 98 4.84 0.47 15.13
CA LEU A 98 3.49 -0.06 14.93
C LEU A 98 2.84 -0.48 16.25
N ASP A 99 3.58 -1.24 17.07
CA ASP A 99 3.11 -1.75 18.36
C ASP A 99 2.76 -0.60 19.31
N GLN A 100 3.59 0.44 19.41
CA GLN A 100 3.35 1.62 20.25
C GLN A 100 2.10 2.40 19.81
N CYS A 101 1.89 2.55 18.50
CA CYS A 101 0.71 3.23 17.96
C CYS A 101 -0.56 2.47 18.35
N LEU A 102 -0.59 1.15 18.08
CA LEU A 102 -1.72 0.29 18.39
C LEU A 102 -1.98 0.17 19.90
N GLU A 103 -0.92 0.07 20.71
CA GLU A 103 -1.01 0.06 22.18
C GLU A 103 -1.65 1.35 22.68
N SER A 104 -1.19 2.52 22.19
CA SER A 104 -1.78 3.81 22.56
C SER A 104 -3.26 3.90 22.18
N MET A 105 -3.64 3.33 21.02
CA MET A 105 -5.04 3.28 20.60
C MET A 105 -5.88 2.39 21.53
N VAL A 106 -5.40 1.19 21.85
CA VAL A 106 -6.10 0.26 22.75
C VAL A 106 -6.21 0.83 24.16
N GLU A 107 -5.16 1.47 24.67
CA GLU A 107 -5.22 2.16 25.97
C GLU A 107 -6.29 3.25 26.02
N LYS A 108 -6.48 4.00 24.93
CA LYS A 108 -7.58 4.97 24.81
C LYS A 108 -8.94 4.27 24.78
N GLY A 109 -9.06 3.13 24.11
CA GLY A 109 -10.26 2.28 24.15
C GLY A 109 -10.58 1.76 25.55
N VAL A 110 -9.57 1.34 26.31
CA VAL A 110 -9.70 0.95 27.73
C VAL A 110 -10.16 2.13 28.57
N ARG A 111 -9.54 3.30 28.42
CA ARG A 111 -9.95 4.54 29.12
C ARG A 111 -11.37 4.99 28.80
N ALA A 112 -11.83 4.73 27.58
CA ALA A 112 -13.20 4.99 27.16
C ALA A 112 -14.20 3.93 27.65
N GLY A 113 -13.76 2.89 28.37
CA GLY A 113 -14.63 1.81 28.84
C GLY A 113 -14.96 0.74 27.80
N THR A 114 -14.59 0.95 26.53
CA THR A 114 -14.95 0.10 25.38
C THR A 114 -14.18 -1.23 25.29
N ILE A 115 -13.02 -1.31 25.96
CA ILE A 115 -12.16 -2.50 26.00
C ILE A 115 -11.99 -2.95 27.45
N THR A 116 -12.42 -4.17 27.75
CA THR A 116 -12.43 -4.81 29.06
C THR A 116 -11.33 -5.88 29.20
N SER A 117 -10.94 -6.19 30.43
CA SER A 117 -10.10 -7.36 30.78
C SER A 117 -10.65 -8.68 30.17
N GLN A 118 -11.97 -8.87 30.20
CA GLN A 118 -12.62 -10.06 29.67
C GLN A 118 -12.53 -10.18 28.14
N GLN A 119 -12.69 -9.07 27.41
CA GLN A 119 -12.51 -9.04 25.95
C GLN A 119 -11.05 -9.34 25.57
N ILE A 120 -10.09 -8.79 26.32
CA ILE A 120 -8.66 -9.08 26.13
C ILE A 120 -8.40 -10.58 26.31
N PHE A 121 -8.92 -11.18 27.39
CA PHE A 121 -8.81 -12.62 27.63
C PHE A 121 -9.44 -13.45 26.51
N ALA A 122 -10.69 -13.16 26.15
CA ALA A 122 -11.44 -13.92 25.15
C ALA A 122 -10.74 -13.89 23.78
N THR A 123 -10.31 -12.71 23.34
CA THR A 123 -9.60 -12.51 22.07
C THR A 123 -8.26 -13.24 22.08
N LEU A 124 -7.51 -13.18 23.19
CA LEU A 124 -6.24 -13.88 23.31
C LEU A 124 -6.44 -15.41 23.34
N ASN A 125 -7.41 -15.91 24.09
CA ASN A 125 -7.68 -17.34 24.25
C ASN A 125 -8.20 -18.00 22.97
N LYS A 126 -8.86 -17.23 22.10
CA LYS A 126 -9.32 -17.68 20.77
C LYS A 126 -8.15 -18.17 19.90
N TRP A 127 -7.02 -17.47 19.93
CA TRP A 127 -5.88 -17.74 19.04
C TRP A 127 -4.69 -18.41 19.73
N HIS A 128 -4.64 -18.38 21.06
CA HIS A 128 -3.46 -18.79 21.83
C HIS A 128 -3.79 -19.76 22.95
N GLY A 129 -2.98 -20.82 23.08
CA GLY A 129 -3.00 -21.69 24.26
C GLY A 129 -2.38 -20.98 25.48
N LEU A 130 -3.20 -20.57 26.44
CA LEU A 130 -2.74 -19.70 27.54
C LEU A 130 -2.12 -20.44 28.73
N SER A 131 -2.55 -21.67 29.01
CA SER A 131 -2.25 -22.36 30.28
C SER A 131 -0.76 -22.46 30.61
N ALA A 132 0.08 -22.83 29.64
CA ALA A 132 1.52 -22.96 29.86
C ALA A 132 2.20 -21.61 30.07
N ALA A 133 1.77 -20.57 29.35
CA ALA A 133 2.34 -19.24 29.47
C ALA A 133 1.94 -18.59 30.80
N LEU A 134 0.67 -18.70 31.20
CA LEU A 134 0.17 -18.16 32.47
C LEU A 134 0.80 -18.85 33.68
N ARG A 135 0.99 -20.18 33.65
CA ARG A 135 1.73 -20.90 34.70
C ARG A 135 3.17 -20.39 34.84
N ARG A 136 3.83 -20.10 33.72
CA ARG A 136 5.19 -19.53 33.70
C ARG A 136 5.22 -18.11 34.28
N VAL A 137 4.23 -17.26 33.96
CA VAL A 137 4.10 -15.91 34.55
C VAL A 137 3.89 -15.98 36.06
N LEU A 138 3.04 -16.89 36.53
CA LEU A 138 2.73 -17.06 37.94
C LEU A 138 3.81 -17.83 38.73
N HIS A 139 4.88 -18.28 38.07
CA HIS A 139 5.89 -19.19 38.64
C HIS A 139 5.28 -20.44 39.32
N ARG A 140 4.13 -20.92 38.82
CA ARG A 140 3.38 -22.07 39.37
C ARG A 140 3.59 -23.31 38.51
N ASN A 141 4.34 -24.28 39.04
CA ASN A 141 4.48 -25.63 38.47
C ASN A 141 3.43 -26.63 38.96
N SER A 142 2.43 -26.17 39.74
CA SER A 142 1.49 -27.07 40.42
C SER A 142 0.57 -27.82 39.43
N PRO A 143 0.39 -29.14 39.57
CA PRO A 143 -0.42 -29.98 38.69
C PRO A 143 -1.94 -29.82 38.86
N ARG A 144 -2.43 -28.91 39.73
CA ARG A 144 -3.87 -28.63 39.81
C ARG A 144 -4.35 -28.07 38.48
N ALA A 145 -5.34 -28.73 37.89
CA ALA A 145 -6.01 -28.32 36.66
C ALA A 145 -6.83 -27.03 36.90
N ALA A 146 -6.14 -25.91 37.03
CA ALA A 146 -6.77 -24.60 37.01
C ALA A 146 -7.18 -24.26 35.57
N SER A 147 -8.41 -23.78 35.40
CA SER A 147 -8.88 -23.30 34.11
C SER A 147 -8.03 -22.12 33.62
N PRO A 148 -7.89 -21.91 32.30
CA PRO A 148 -7.18 -20.74 31.76
C PRO A 148 -7.71 -19.40 32.32
N ALA A 149 -9.03 -19.30 32.54
CA ALA A 149 -9.67 -18.13 33.14
C ALA A 149 -9.21 -17.89 34.59
N ALA A 150 -9.20 -18.93 35.43
CA ALA A 150 -8.74 -18.79 36.82
C ALA A 150 -7.25 -18.41 36.91
N LEU A 151 -6.42 -18.90 35.99
CA LEU A 151 -5.01 -18.50 35.90
C LEU A 151 -4.86 -17.06 35.39
N TRP A 152 -5.76 -16.62 34.52
CA TRP A 152 -5.78 -15.25 34.00
C TRP A 152 -6.09 -14.25 35.12
N ASP A 153 -7.18 -14.44 35.86
CA ASP A 153 -7.62 -13.51 36.91
C ASP A 153 -6.54 -13.33 37.99
N LEU A 154 -5.89 -14.44 38.38
CA LEU A 154 -4.77 -14.42 39.33
C LEU A 154 -3.57 -13.63 38.79
N ALA A 155 -3.25 -13.79 37.50
CA ALA A 155 -2.11 -13.12 36.87
C ALA A 155 -2.39 -11.62 36.63
N VAL A 156 -3.61 -11.26 36.24
CA VAL A 156 -4.03 -9.85 36.08
C VAL A 156 -4.00 -9.14 37.43
N SER A 157 -4.50 -9.78 38.49
CA SER A 157 -4.44 -9.25 39.86
C SER A 157 -3.00 -8.99 40.32
N ALA A 158 -2.07 -9.90 39.99
CA ALA A 158 -0.66 -9.75 40.34
C ALA A 158 0.08 -8.64 39.55
N MET A 159 -0.38 -8.31 38.34
CA MET A 159 0.25 -7.30 37.48
C MET A 159 -0.38 -5.90 37.57
N SER A 160 -1.52 -5.79 38.25
CA SER A 160 -2.25 -4.55 38.46
C SER A 160 -1.62 -3.73 39.58
N ALA A 161 -0.78 -2.74 39.26
CA ALA A 161 -0.11 -1.87 40.25
C ALA A 161 -1.08 -0.81 40.86
N PRO A 162 -0.83 -0.32 42.09
CA PRO A 162 -1.73 0.60 42.79
C PRO A 162 -1.45 2.07 42.47
N GLU A 163 -1.75 2.55 41.26
CA GLU A 163 -1.69 4.00 40.98
C GLU A 163 -2.81 4.44 40.03
N CYS A 164 -3.76 5.22 40.55
CA CYS A 164 -4.67 6.14 39.83
C CYS A 164 -5.33 7.06 40.87
N SER A 165 -4.93 8.33 40.91
CA SER A 165 -5.55 9.36 41.75
C SER A 165 -6.57 10.15 40.91
N GLY A 166 -7.79 10.33 41.43
CA GLY A 166 -8.80 11.24 40.85
C GLY A 166 -10.00 10.62 40.13
N LEU A 167 -10.17 9.28 40.13
CA LEU A 167 -11.36 8.58 39.58
C LEU A 167 -12.20 7.95 40.70
N SER A 168 -13.46 7.61 40.41
CA SER A 168 -14.25 6.80 41.35
C SER A 168 -13.59 5.43 41.58
N PHE A 169 -13.79 4.84 42.76
CA PHE A 169 -13.12 3.59 43.14
C PHE A 169 -13.38 2.45 42.14
N GLU A 170 -14.61 2.36 41.61
CA GLU A 170 -15.04 1.33 40.66
C GLU A 170 -14.40 1.53 39.27
N GLU A 171 -14.42 2.76 38.73
CA GLU A 171 -13.78 3.08 37.44
C GLU A 171 -12.26 2.90 37.50
N ALA A 172 -11.64 3.31 38.61
CA ALA A 172 -10.21 3.13 38.84
C ALA A 172 -9.82 1.64 38.92
N SER A 173 -10.68 0.80 39.51
CA SER A 173 -10.46 -0.64 39.59
C SER A 173 -10.57 -1.29 38.21
N TYR A 174 -11.61 -0.96 37.44
CA TYR A 174 -11.84 -1.50 36.10
C TYR A 174 -10.71 -1.15 35.12
N LEU A 175 -10.27 0.11 35.13
CA LEU A 175 -9.17 0.57 34.29
C LEU A 175 -7.86 -0.12 34.65
N ARG A 176 -7.59 -0.27 35.94
CA ARG A 176 -6.38 -0.94 36.43
C ARG A 176 -6.34 -2.40 35.99
N GLU A 177 -7.45 -3.11 36.14
CA GLU A 177 -7.58 -4.50 35.72
C GLU A 177 -7.35 -4.63 34.21
N SER A 178 -8.00 -3.78 33.40
CA SER A 178 -7.90 -3.84 31.93
C SER A 178 -6.49 -3.48 31.41
N ILE A 179 -5.80 -2.52 32.04
CA ILE A 179 -4.39 -2.22 31.74
C ILE A 179 -3.48 -3.38 32.16
N GLY A 180 -3.73 -4.00 33.33
CA GLY A 180 -3.03 -5.19 33.79
C GLY A 180 -3.19 -6.38 32.83
N ALA A 181 -4.41 -6.59 32.34
CA ALA A 181 -4.76 -7.57 31.32
C ALA A 181 -4.02 -7.35 30.00
N LEU A 182 -3.93 -6.10 29.52
CA LEU A 182 -3.19 -5.77 28.29
C LEU A 182 -1.69 -6.07 28.43
N LYS A 183 -1.09 -5.69 29.57
CA LYS A 183 0.31 -6.03 29.90
C LYS A 183 0.51 -7.56 29.95
N LEU A 184 -0.47 -8.29 30.49
CA LEU A 184 -0.43 -9.75 30.58
C LEU A 184 -0.46 -10.39 29.20
N ALA A 185 -1.36 -9.94 28.33
CA ALA A 185 -1.46 -10.43 26.96
C ALA A 185 -0.13 -10.25 26.20
N LYS A 186 0.48 -9.06 26.28
CA LYS A 186 1.80 -8.78 25.68
C LYS A 186 2.87 -9.74 26.21
N LYS A 187 2.89 -9.99 27.53
CA LYS A 187 3.84 -10.91 28.17
C LYS A 187 3.62 -12.36 27.73
N VAL A 188 2.38 -12.82 27.65
CA VAL A 188 2.03 -14.17 27.17
C VAL A 188 2.52 -14.37 25.74
N ILE A 189 2.27 -13.42 24.83
CA ILE A 189 2.75 -13.50 23.45
C ILE A 189 4.28 -13.52 23.39
N SER A 190 4.95 -12.67 24.17
CA SER A 190 6.42 -12.65 24.26
C SER A 190 7.00 -14.01 24.72
N ILE A 191 6.41 -14.65 25.72
CA ILE A 191 6.82 -15.99 26.17
C ILE A 191 6.65 -17.02 25.04
N GLN A 192 5.51 -16.98 24.36
CA GLN A 192 5.23 -17.91 23.27
C GLN A 192 6.12 -17.66 22.03
N GLN A 193 6.52 -16.42 21.77
CA GLN A 193 7.52 -16.11 20.74
C GLN A 193 8.89 -16.68 21.13
N GLY A 194 9.27 -16.59 22.40
CA GLY A 194 10.49 -17.22 22.92
C GLY A 194 10.54 -18.74 22.70
N TRP A 195 9.42 -19.44 22.78
CA TRP A 195 9.34 -20.87 22.47
C TRP A 195 9.59 -21.20 20.99
N ARG A 196 9.35 -20.25 20.09
CA ARG A 196 9.50 -20.42 18.64
C ARG A 196 10.83 -19.90 18.10
N ALA A 197 11.62 -19.17 18.90
CA ALA A 197 12.86 -18.52 18.48
C ALA A 197 13.85 -19.48 17.80
N ASN A 198 14.08 -20.67 18.38
CA ASN A 198 14.99 -21.67 17.81
C ASN A 198 14.50 -22.23 16.47
N ALA A 199 13.17 -22.40 16.31
CA ALA A 199 12.58 -22.87 15.07
C ALA A 199 12.67 -21.81 13.96
N ILE A 200 12.49 -20.53 14.32
CA ILE A 200 12.71 -19.40 13.39
C ILE A 200 14.18 -19.31 12.99
N ALA A 201 15.11 -19.44 13.93
CA ALA A 201 16.54 -19.44 13.61
C ALA A 201 16.92 -20.60 12.66
N HIS A 202 16.38 -21.80 12.90
CA HIS A 202 16.57 -22.93 11.98
C HIS A 202 15.99 -22.66 10.59
N MET A 203 14.77 -22.10 10.53
CA MET A 203 14.10 -21.71 9.28
C MET A 203 14.96 -20.72 8.48
N ASN A 204 15.48 -19.67 9.14
CA ASN A 204 16.34 -18.66 8.53
C ASN A 204 17.65 -19.25 7.98
N ARG A 205 18.30 -20.17 8.71
CA ARG A 205 19.56 -20.81 8.29
C ARG A 205 19.39 -21.77 7.12
N THR A 206 18.26 -22.46 7.06
CA THR A 206 17.98 -23.50 6.04
C THR A 206 17.28 -22.95 4.80
N GLY A 207 16.75 -21.74 4.85
CA GLY A 207 15.93 -21.16 3.79
C GLY A 207 14.57 -21.83 3.61
N LEU A 208 14.16 -22.70 4.55
CA LEU A 208 12.83 -23.32 4.56
C LEU A 208 11.77 -22.26 4.89
N PHE A 209 10.54 -22.48 4.43
CA PHE A 209 9.41 -21.60 4.73
C PHE A 209 8.39 -22.28 5.65
N SER A 210 7.94 -21.56 6.68
CA SER A 210 6.82 -21.99 7.53
C SER A 210 5.86 -20.84 7.79
N ARG A 211 4.64 -20.96 7.26
CA ARG A 211 3.57 -19.96 7.44
C ARG A 211 3.26 -19.71 8.92
N THR A 212 3.21 -20.75 9.75
CA THR A 212 2.90 -20.64 11.18
C THR A 212 3.97 -19.89 11.96
N LEU A 213 5.26 -20.14 11.66
CA LEU A 213 6.36 -19.41 12.30
C LEU A 213 6.35 -17.95 11.86
N THR A 214 6.15 -17.70 10.56
CA THR A 214 6.03 -16.37 9.99
C THR A 214 4.89 -15.56 10.61
N HIS A 215 3.69 -16.13 10.70
CA HIS A 215 2.52 -15.52 11.36
C HIS A 215 2.76 -15.18 12.84
N SER A 216 3.61 -15.94 13.53
CA SER A 216 3.87 -15.71 14.95
C SER A 216 4.57 -14.38 15.25
N SER A 217 5.26 -13.83 14.25
CA SER A 217 5.95 -12.54 14.34
C SER A 217 4.98 -11.35 14.42
N THR A 218 3.75 -11.50 13.92
CA THR A 218 2.72 -10.46 13.83
C THR A 218 1.57 -10.69 14.83
N HIS A 219 1.69 -11.63 15.78
CA HIS A 219 0.61 -11.97 16.72
C HIS A 219 0.13 -10.76 17.53
N TRP A 220 1.05 -9.96 18.06
CA TRP A 220 0.73 -8.81 18.89
C TRP A 220 -0.05 -7.71 18.16
N PRO A 221 0.44 -7.15 17.03
CA PRO A 221 -0.32 -6.12 16.31
C PRO A 221 -1.69 -6.64 15.82
N CYS A 222 -1.79 -7.91 15.44
CA CYS A 222 -3.08 -8.49 15.04
C CYS A 222 -4.08 -8.62 16.21
N LEU A 223 -3.60 -8.97 17.42
CA LEU A 223 -4.45 -9.00 18.61
C LEU A 223 -5.01 -7.60 18.92
N LEU A 224 -4.16 -6.57 18.87
CA LEU A 224 -4.57 -5.18 19.12
C LEU A 224 -5.59 -4.68 18.09
N LEU A 225 -5.38 -5.01 16.81
CA LEU A 225 -6.34 -4.72 15.75
C LEU A 225 -7.69 -5.38 16.02
N GLU A 226 -7.72 -6.67 16.38
CA GLU A 226 -8.97 -7.37 16.68
C GLU A 226 -9.70 -6.75 17.89
N LEU A 227 -8.98 -6.35 18.95
CA LEU A 227 -9.56 -5.67 20.11
C LEU A 227 -10.18 -4.32 19.74
N LEU A 228 -9.46 -3.49 18.98
CA LEU A 228 -9.99 -2.21 18.49
C LEU A 228 -11.20 -2.42 17.57
N SER A 229 -11.20 -3.49 16.78
CA SER A 229 -12.32 -3.84 15.89
C SER A 229 -13.59 -4.21 16.67
N GLN A 230 -13.44 -5.03 17.72
CA GLN A 230 -14.54 -5.36 18.63
C GLN A 230 -15.04 -4.13 19.38
N ALA A 231 -14.13 -3.29 19.87
CA ALA A 231 -14.47 -2.03 20.51
C ALA A 231 -15.26 -1.12 19.57
N ALA A 232 -14.98 -1.17 18.27
CA ALA A 232 -15.70 -0.37 17.28
C ALA A 232 -17.18 -0.76 17.11
N GLU A 233 -17.57 -1.94 17.57
CA GLU A 233 -18.97 -2.38 17.57
C GLU A 233 -19.76 -1.81 18.76
N ILE A 234 -19.07 -1.33 19.79
CA ILE A 234 -19.66 -0.92 21.07
C ILE A 234 -19.57 0.61 21.18
N ASP A 235 -20.70 1.26 21.48
CA ASP A 235 -20.80 2.70 21.80
C ASP A 235 -20.27 3.69 20.76
N HIS A 236 -20.27 3.34 19.47
CA HIS A 236 -19.80 4.19 18.37
C HIS A 236 -18.32 4.64 18.51
N PHE A 237 -17.48 3.89 19.22
CA PHE A 237 -16.04 4.12 19.21
C PHE A 237 -15.49 3.84 17.81
N GLN A 238 -14.80 4.79 17.19
CA GLN A 238 -14.38 4.62 15.78
C GLN A 238 -12.86 4.70 15.64
N PRO A 239 -12.14 3.59 15.93
CA PRO A 239 -10.72 3.48 15.69
C PRO A 239 -10.44 3.33 14.19
N LYS A 240 -9.45 4.06 13.71
CA LYS A 240 -8.96 4.08 12.33
C LYS A 240 -7.44 3.97 12.39
N LEU A 241 -6.83 3.09 11.58
CA LEU A 241 -5.37 2.99 11.51
C LEU A 241 -4.88 3.39 10.13
N VAL A 242 -3.96 4.34 10.07
CA VAL A 242 -3.26 4.71 8.85
C VAL A 242 -1.83 4.20 8.93
N ILE A 243 -1.42 3.40 7.95
CA ILE A 243 -0.06 2.90 7.79
C ILE A 243 0.51 3.45 6.49
N ASN A 244 1.60 4.21 6.61
CA ASN A 244 2.36 4.77 5.52
C ASN A 244 3.67 4.00 5.32
N ASN A 245 4.13 3.93 4.08
CA ASN A 245 5.39 3.28 3.68
C ASN A 245 5.49 1.81 4.10
N ILE A 246 4.39 1.03 3.98
CA ILE A 246 4.35 -0.40 4.36
C ILE A 246 5.47 -1.21 3.67
N GLU A 247 5.78 -0.87 2.42
CA GLU A 247 6.82 -1.49 1.59
C GLU A 247 8.24 -1.38 2.18
N VAL A 248 8.48 -0.41 3.08
CA VAL A 248 9.76 -0.28 3.78
C VAL A 248 10.06 -1.54 4.60
N LEU A 249 9.04 -2.25 5.09
CA LEU A 249 9.21 -3.51 5.80
C LEU A 249 9.82 -4.60 4.91
N LYS A 250 9.54 -4.63 3.59
CA LYS A 250 10.16 -5.61 2.66
C LYS A 250 11.68 -5.50 2.66
N HIS A 251 12.19 -4.29 2.87
CA HIS A 251 13.62 -4.01 2.81
C HIS A 251 14.27 -3.88 4.19
N ALA A 252 13.49 -3.98 5.27
CA ALA A 252 13.98 -3.77 6.63
C ALA A 252 15.11 -4.76 6.99
N THR A 253 16.14 -4.25 7.63
CA THR A 253 17.27 -5.04 8.10
C THR A 253 16.88 -5.84 9.34
N VAL A 254 17.41 -7.05 9.44
CA VAL A 254 17.23 -7.93 10.60
C VAL A 254 18.59 -8.14 11.22
N ASN A 255 18.72 -7.76 12.49
CA ASN A 255 19.98 -7.81 13.23
C ASN A 255 20.11 -9.07 14.10
N ASP A 256 19.07 -9.91 14.15
CA ASP A 256 18.97 -11.10 15.01
C ASP A 256 18.54 -12.35 14.23
N GLU A 257 19.17 -13.49 14.49
CA GLU A 257 18.81 -14.75 13.82
C GLU A 257 17.43 -15.29 14.21
N VAL A 258 16.82 -14.76 15.28
CA VAL A 258 15.56 -15.24 15.86
C VAL A 258 14.32 -14.50 15.36
N SER A 259 14.48 -13.46 14.55
CA SER A 259 13.38 -12.76 13.87
C SER A 259 13.22 -13.26 12.44
N VAL A 260 12.01 -13.19 11.93
CA VAL A 260 11.73 -13.46 10.51
C VAL A 260 12.27 -12.30 9.65
N SER A 261 12.56 -12.57 8.39
CA SER A 261 13.03 -11.53 7.46
C SER A 261 11.96 -10.44 7.25
N GLY A 262 12.41 -9.23 6.87
CA GLY A 262 11.54 -8.09 6.54
C GLY A 262 10.41 -8.45 5.56
N PRO A 263 10.69 -9.10 4.40
CA PRO A 263 9.67 -9.56 3.47
C PRO A 263 8.62 -10.49 4.11
N LEU A 264 9.07 -11.48 4.90
CA LEU A 264 8.17 -12.43 5.55
C LEU A 264 7.28 -11.74 6.59
N TYR A 265 7.82 -10.79 7.35
CA TYR A 265 7.04 -9.98 8.30
C TYR A 265 6.01 -9.13 7.57
N HIS A 266 6.43 -8.42 6.52
CA HIS A 266 5.60 -7.57 5.69
C HIS A 266 4.39 -8.32 5.14
N ASP A 267 4.65 -9.42 4.43
CA ASP A 267 3.62 -10.24 3.81
C ASP A 267 2.71 -10.85 4.87
N SER A 268 3.28 -11.34 5.98
CA SER A 268 2.48 -11.83 7.10
C SER A 268 1.54 -10.77 7.68
N LEU A 269 2.00 -9.53 7.83
CA LEU A 269 1.23 -8.46 8.44
C LEU A 269 0.05 -8.09 7.55
N ILE A 270 0.32 -7.83 6.26
CA ILE A 270 -0.73 -7.54 5.28
C ILE A 270 -1.73 -8.69 5.21
N TRP A 271 -1.24 -9.93 5.10
CA TRP A 271 -2.09 -11.10 4.96
C TRP A 271 -3.03 -11.28 6.16
N ARG A 272 -2.53 -11.08 7.36
CA ARG A 272 -3.34 -11.22 8.58
C ARG A 272 -4.28 -10.05 8.79
N ILE A 273 -3.92 -8.83 8.40
CA ILE A 273 -4.86 -7.69 8.36
C ILE A 273 -6.02 -8.00 7.42
N ILE A 274 -5.74 -8.53 6.22
CA ILE A 274 -6.77 -8.93 5.25
C ILE A 274 -7.64 -10.05 5.84
N ALA A 275 -7.04 -11.08 6.45
CA ALA A 275 -7.77 -12.18 7.07
C ALA A 275 -8.67 -11.71 8.22
N LEU A 276 -8.22 -10.77 9.05
CA LEU A 276 -9.04 -10.15 10.09
C LEU A 276 -10.19 -9.33 9.47
N GLY A 277 -9.93 -8.59 8.39
CA GLY A 277 -10.98 -7.86 7.67
C GLY A 277 -12.06 -8.79 7.10
N ALA A 278 -11.64 -9.88 6.46
CA ALA A 278 -12.51 -10.85 5.81
C ALA A 278 -13.33 -11.69 6.80
N ASN A 279 -12.69 -12.21 7.85
CA ASN A 279 -13.31 -13.18 8.76
C ASN A 279 -13.89 -12.53 10.03
N GLU A 280 -13.22 -11.50 10.54
CA GLU A 280 -13.47 -10.93 11.88
C GLU A 280 -14.00 -9.49 11.83
N ARG A 281 -14.24 -8.95 10.62
CA ARG A 281 -14.80 -7.60 10.40
C ARG A 281 -13.96 -6.51 11.11
N CYS A 282 -12.65 -6.54 10.83
CA CYS A 282 -11.65 -5.63 11.39
C CYS A 282 -11.97 -4.12 11.18
N LEU A 283 -11.42 -3.26 12.04
CA LEU A 283 -11.46 -1.82 11.93
C LEU A 283 -10.85 -1.34 10.60
N PRO A 284 -11.20 -0.13 10.14
CA PRO A 284 -10.60 0.45 8.94
C PRO A 284 -9.08 0.60 9.05
N VAL A 285 -8.34 -0.13 8.20
CA VAL A 285 -6.89 0.02 8.02
C VAL A 285 -6.59 0.63 6.64
N ILE A 286 -5.91 1.77 6.64
CA ILE A 286 -5.57 2.59 5.48
C ILE A 286 -4.09 2.39 5.15
N LEU A 287 -3.76 1.76 4.02
CA LEU A 287 -2.37 1.47 3.62
C LEU A 287 -1.89 2.42 2.52
N VAL A 288 -1.30 3.57 2.87
CA VAL A 288 -1.08 4.71 1.94
C VAL A 288 -0.18 4.40 0.73
N THR A 289 0.65 3.36 0.77
CA THR A 289 1.74 3.14 -0.22
C THR A 289 1.93 1.71 -0.71
N SER A 290 1.00 0.78 -0.45
CA SER A 290 1.22 -0.63 -0.82
C SER A 290 1.28 -0.80 -2.34
N ASP A 291 2.17 -1.62 -2.88
CA ASP A 291 2.04 -2.01 -4.28
C ASP A 291 0.71 -2.78 -4.48
N SER A 292 0.13 -2.69 -5.68
CA SER A 292 -1.16 -3.32 -5.98
C SER A 292 -1.11 -4.85 -6.00
N TYR A 293 0.09 -5.42 -5.84
CA TYR A 293 0.39 -6.85 -5.81
C TYR A 293 -0.52 -7.59 -4.82
N TYR A 294 -0.63 -7.08 -3.58
CA TYR A 294 -1.43 -7.71 -2.53
C TYR A 294 -2.91 -7.83 -2.84
N SER A 295 -3.44 -6.90 -3.65
CA SER A 295 -4.85 -6.97 -3.99
C SER A 295 -5.11 -8.19 -4.85
N TYR A 296 -4.33 -8.41 -5.93
CA TYR A 296 -4.49 -9.52 -6.86
C TYR A 296 -4.41 -10.88 -6.17
N GLU A 297 -3.32 -11.12 -5.41
CA GLU A 297 -3.09 -12.39 -4.71
C GLU A 297 -4.17 -12.68 -3.64
N ALA A 298 -4.62 -11.67 -2.91
CA ALA A 298 -5.67 -11.83 -1.91
C ALA A 298 -7.03 -12.24 -2.51
N PHE A 299 -7.32 -11.88 -3.77
CA PHE A 299 -8.52 -12.37 -4.43
C PHE A 299 -8.41 -13.87 -4.78
N LEU A 300 -7.25 -14.29 -5.28
CA LEU A 300 -7.02 -15.69 -5.63
C LEU A 300 -7.11 -16.62 -4.43
N GLU A 301 -6.55 -16.23 -3.27
CA GLU A 301 -6.50 -17.13 -2.10
C GLU A 301 -7.80 -17.17 -1.29
N PHE A 302 -8.50 -16.04 -1.15
CA PHE A 302 -9.69 -15.98 -0.29
C PHE A 302 -11.02 -16.15 -1.05
N GLY A 303 -11.04 -16.03 -2.39
CA GLY A 303 -12.22 -16.35 -3.21
C GLY A 303 -13.39 -15.36 -3.13
N TYR A 304 -13.31 -14.31 -2.31
CA TYR A 304 -14.33 -13.27 -2.24
C TYR A 304 -13.95 -12.07 -3.10
N LYS A 305 -14.78 -11.76 -4.10
CA LYS A 305 -14.67 -10.53 -4.90
C LYS A 305 -14.80 -9.25 -4.06
N GLU A 306 -15.42 -9.36 -2.88
CA GLU A 306 -15.79 -8.26 -1.97
C GLU A 306 -14.87 -8.12 -0.75
N ILE A 307 -13.85 -8.97 -0.56
CA ILE A 307 -12.85 -8.81 0.53
C ILE A 307 -12.15 -7.45 0.47
N PHE A 308 -12.11 -6.86 -0.71
CA PHE A 308 -11.98 -5.42 -0.84
C PHE A 308 -13.29 -4.97 -1.47
N ILE A 309 -14.10 -4.16 -0.77
CA ILE A 309 -15.14 -3.38 -1.45
C ILE A 309 -14.43 -2.29 -2.23
N SER A 310 -13.78 -2.72 -3.31
CA SER A 310 -12.92 -1.93 -4.15
C SER A 310 -13.80 -1.08 -5.06
N ARG A 311 -14.62 -0.18 -4.49
CA ARG A 311 -15.16 0.94 -5.27
C ARG A 311 -13.97 1.85 -5.55
N GLU A 312 -13.35 1.61 -6.70
CA GLU A 312 -12.12 2.27 -7.12
C GLU A 312 -12.46 3.55 -7.88
N THR A 313 -13.02 4.51 -7.15
CA THR A 313 -12.82 5.90 -7.50
C THR A 313 -11.38 6.24 -7.13
N PHE A 314 -10.60 6.75 -8.09
CA PHE A 314 -9.18 7.10 -7.88
C PHE A 314 -9.08 8.26 -6.89
N GLY A 315 -9.16 7.94 -5.60
CA GLY A 315 -9.36 8.93 -4.56
C GLY A 315 -10.71 9.64 -4.72
N TRP A 316 -10.74 10.87 -4.20
CA TRP A 316 -11.84 11.80 -4.39
C TRP A 316 -12.12 12.08 -5.87
N THR A 317 -13.37 12.37 -6.21
CA THR A 317 -13.65 13.08 -7.48
C THR A 317 -12.92 14.43 -7.50
N PRO A 318 -12.70 15.04 -8.67
CA PRO A 318 -12.16 16.40 -8.72
C PRO A 318 -12.95 17.39 -7.85
N GLN A 319 -14.25 17.19 -7.64
CA GLN A 319 -15.07 18.08 -6.82
C GLN A 319 -14.95 17.79 -5.33
N GLU A 320 -14.86 16.52 -4.95
CA GLU A 320 -14.57 16.13 -3.58
C GLU A 320 -13.19 16.62 -3.14
N ALA A 321 -12.17 16.45 -3.99
CA ALA A 321 -10.82 16.90 -3.69
C ALA A 321 -10.74 18.41 -3.59
N LYS A 322 -11.47 19.13 -4.45
CA LYS A 322 -11.58 20.59 -4.39
C LYS A 322 -12.02 21.08 -3.01
N MET A 323 -12.95 20.41 -2.34
CA MET A 323 -13.43 20.80 -1.00
C MET A 323 -12.37 20.72 0.10
N HIS A 324 -11.32 19.93 -0.12
CA HIS A 324 -10.22 19.74 0.83
C HIS A 324 -8.93 20.45 0.42
N MET A 325 -8.75 20.71 -0.89
CA MET A 325 -7.52 21.26 -1.46
C MET A 325 -7.58 22.76 -1.70
N VAL A 326 -8.73 23.25 -2.14
CA VAL A 326 -8.94 24.67 -2.42
C VAL A 326 -9.22 25.40 -1.11
N THR A 327 -8.77 26.65 -1.00
CA THR A 327 -8.69 27.51 0.21
C THR A 327 -7.46 27.27 1.06
N ASP A 328 -7.14 26.01 1.35
CA ASP A 328 -6.10 25.69 2.33
C ASP A 328 -4.71 25.51 1.69
N TYR A 329 -4.66 25.05 0.43
CA TYR A 329 -3.39 24.71 -0.25
C TYR A 329 -3.26 25.29 -1.66
N PHE A 330 -4.36 25.28 -2.41
CA PHE A 330 -4.41 25.78 -3.78
C PHE A 330 -5.52 26.82 -3.97
N SER A 331 -5.30 27.73 -4.90
CA SER A 331 -6.34 28.62 -5.41
C SER A 331 -7.27 27.87 -6.36
N HIS A 332 -8.43 28.46 -6.66
CA HIS A 332 -9.37 27.88 -7.60
C HIS A 332 -8.78 27.74 -9.02
N ALA A 333 -7.97 28.71 -9.45
CA ALA A 333 -7.33 28.68 -10.76
C ALA A 333 -6.25 27.58 -10.83
N GLU A 334 -5.43 27.46 -9.79
CA GLU A 334 -4.42 26.39 -9.67
C GLU A 334 -5.09 25.01 -9.68
N TRP A 335 -6.19 24.83 -8.94
CA TRP A 335 -6.93 23.57 -8.91
C TRP A 335 -7.42 23.12 -10.29
N LYS A 336 -7.86 24.06 -11.13
CA LYS A 336 -8.31 23.74 -12.50
C LYS A 336 -7.18 23.10 -13.32
N VAL A 337 -5.98 23.67 -13.26
CA VAL A 337 -4.79 23.13 -13.95
C VAL A 337 -4.43 21.75 -13.38
N ILE A 338 -4.43 21.60 -12.06
CA ILE A 338 -4.12 20.32 -11.39
C ILE A 338 -5.11 19.22 -11.80
N ALA A 339 -6.41 19.51 -11.74
CA ALA A 339 -7.46 18.54 -12.05
C ALA A 339 -7.39 18.05 -13.51
N GLU A 340 -7.01 18.94 -14.43
CA GLU A 340 -6.82 18.63 -15.84
C GLU A 340 -5.54 17.82 -16.10
N VAL A 341 -4.44 18.18 -15.46
CA VAL A 341 -3.12 17.62 -15.76
C VAL A 341 -2.86 16.32 -14.99
N PHE A 342 -3.10 16.33 -13.69
CA PHE A 342 -2.76 15.23 -12.77
C PHE A 342 -3.99 14.53 -12.19
N GLY A 343 -5.14 15.19 -12.19
CA GLY A 343 -6.32 14.73 -11.48
C GLY A 343 -6.16 14.85 -9.95
N PRO A 344 -7.13 14.33 -9.19
CA PRO A 344 -7.17 14.44 -7.72
C PRO A 344 -6.19 13.47 -7.02
N ASN A 345 -5.12 13.03 -7.69
CA ASN A 345 -4.16 12.08 -7.14
C ASN A 345 -3.36 12.73 -5.98
N PRO A 346 -3.50 12.26 -4.73
CA PRO A 346 -2.92 12.93 -3.56
C PRO A 346 -1.40 13.07 -3.59
N ARG A 347 -0.69 12.16 -4.27
CA ARG A 347 0.75 12.26 -4.44
C ARG A 347 1.12 13.44 -5.33
N HIS A 348 0.44 13.64 -6.44
CA HIS A 348 0.66 14.80 -7.30
C HIS A 348 0.30 16.11 -6.59
N LEU A 349 -0.81 16.13 -5.85
CA LEU A 349 -1.22 17.28 -5.04
C LEU A 349 -0.14 17.68 -4.04
N PHE A 350 0.41 16.69 -3.36
CA PHE A 350 1.49 16.86 -2.39
C PHE A 350 2.78 17.41 -3.02
N GLU A 351 3.27 16.74 -4.06
CA GLU A 351 4.53 17.10 -4.72
C GLU A 351 4.44 18.50 -5.36
N LEU A 352 3.30 18.87 -5.95
CA LEU A 352 3.06 20.21 -6.49
C LEU A 352 3.00 21.29 -5.41
N TYR A 353 2.29 21.05 -4.31
CA TYR A 353 2.23 22.01 -3.22
C TYR A 353 3.61 22.27 -2.61
N ALA A 354 4.42 21.22 -2.48
CA ALA A 354 5.77 21.36 -1.99
C ALA A 354 6.67 22.17 -2.93
N LEU A 355 6.56 21.93 -4.24
CA LEU A 355 7.27 22.72 -5.23
C LEU A 355 6.86 24.20 -5.18
N LYS A 356 5.55 24.47 -5.04
CA LYS A 356 4.98 25.81 -4.82
C LYS A 356 5.55 26.49 -3.57
N GLN A 357 5.69 25.77 -2.46
CA GLN A 357 6.24 26.29 -1.21
C GLN A 357 7.77 26.45 -1.23
N SER A 358 8.46 25.84 -2.19
CA SER A 358 9.92 25.87 -2.22
C SER A 358 10.46 27.25 -2.64
N SER A 359 11.48 27.76 -1.94
CA SER A 359 12.11 29.05 -2.26
C SER A 359 12.88 29.10 -3.60
N TYR A 360 12.78 28.04 -4.42
CA TYR A 360 13.38 27.94 -5.75
C TYR A 360 12.46 28.61 -6.78
N TYR A 361 11.16 28.63 -6.49
CA TYR A 361 10.14 29.36 -7.24
C TYR A 361 9.74 30.69 -6.56
N GLN A 362 10.02 30.88 -5.27
CA GLN A 362 9.89 32.21 -4.63
C GLN A 362 11.04 33.18 -4.95
N LYS A 363 12.11 32.72 -5.62
CA LYS A 363 13.19 33.59 -6.13
C LYS A 363 12.94 34.14 -7.55
N PRO A 364 12.37 33.38 -8.50
CA PRO A 364 11.93 33.94 -9.78
C PRO A 364 10.64 34.76 -9.67
N THR A 365 9.98 34.88 -8.50
CA THR A 365 8.89 35.84 -8.31
C THR A 365 9.35 37.31 -8.23
N GLU A 366 10.64 37.60 -8.36
CA GLU A 366 11.12 38.93 -8.73
C GLU A 366 10.97 39.21 -10.24
N ASP A 367 10.90 38.16 -11.08
CA ASP A 367 10.47 38.22 -12.47
C ASP A 367 8.96 37.94 -12.57
N LYS A 368 8.19 38.92 -13.03
CA LYS A 368 6.71 38.90 -13.11
C LYS A 368 6.10 37.83 -14.06
N ASN A 369 6.89 36.86 -14.54
CA ASN A 369 6.52 35.92 -15.60
C ASN A 369 6.47 34.44 -15.20
N SER A 370 6.85 34.06 -13.96
CA SER A 370 6.72 32.65 -13.55
C SER A 370 5.31 32.35 -13.05
N THR A 371 4.64 31.42 -13.73
CA THR A 371 3.25 31.01 -13.51
C THR A 371 3.17 29.66 -12.79
N PHE A 372 2.00 29.31 -12.25
CA PHE A 372 1.80 28.00 -11.62
C PHE A 372 1.93 26.86 -12.66
N GLU A 373 1.59 27.13 -13.92
CA GLU A 373 1.80 26.23 -15.05
C GLU A 373 3.28 25.84 -15.23
N ASP A 374 4.23 26.77 -15.00
CA ASP A 374 5.66 26.46 -15.08
C ASP A 374 6.09 25.44 -14.00
N ILE A 375 5.48 25.51 -12.81
CA ILE A 375 5.71 24.53 -11.72
C ILE A 375 5.18 23.16 -12.15
N VAL A 376 4.00 23.13 -12.78
CA VAL A 376 3.38 21.91 -13.30
C VAL A 376 4.24 21.27 -14.40
N ASP A 377 4.76 22.06 -15.34
CA ASP A 377 5.61 21.56 -16.43
C ASP A 377 6.94 21.01 -15.92
N ALA A 378 7.59 21.74 -14.99
CA ALA A 378 8.80 21.25 -14.34
C ALA A 378 8.55 19.94 -13.59
N TYR A 379 7.39 19.81 -12.95
CA TYR A 379 7.00 18.59 -12.25
C TYR A 379 6.74 17.42 -13.21
N ILE A 380 6.09 17.63 -14.36
CA ILE A 380 5.97 16.59 -15.39
C ILE A 380 7.34 16.15 -15.91
N ALA A 381 8.24 17.11 -16.18
CA ALA A 381 9.60 16.79 -16.63
C ALA A 381 10.34 15.96 -15.59
N TYR A 382 10.19 16.30 -14.32
CA TYR A 382 10.70 15.53 -13.20
C TYR A 382 10.14 14.10 -13.18
N LEU A 383 8.82 13.93 -13.27
CA LEU A 383 8.18 12.61 -13.30
C LEU A 383 8.68 11.76 -14.46
N GLN A 384 8.85 12.37 -15.64
CA GLN A 384 9.37 11.70 -16.81
C GLN A 384 10.78 11.12 -16.56
N VAL A 385 11.69 11.96 -16.07
CA VAL A 385 13.11 11.60 -15.93
C VAL A 385 13.36 10.67 -14.75
N THR A 386 12.66 10.87 -13.64
CA THR A 386 12.99 10.21 -12.36
C THR A 386 12.12 9.01 -12.05
N VAL A 387 10.89 8.96 -12.59
CA VAL A 387 9.92 7.90 -12.29
C VAL A 387 9.64 7.06 -13.53
N VAL A 388 9.26 7.69 -14.64
CA VAL A 388 8.73 6.97 -15.80
C VAL A 388 9.83 6.34 -16.64
N ASN A 389 10.89 7.09 -16.99
CA ASN A 389 11.99 6.55 -17.78
C ASN A 389 12.67 5.36 -17.09
N PRO A 390 13.09 5.44 -15.80
CA PRO A 390 13.72 4.29 -15.14
C PRO A 390 12.78 3.09 -15.00
N ALA A 391 11.48 3.33 -14.79
CA ALA A 391 10.49 2.26 -14.75
C ALA A 391 10.31 1.58 -16.12
N LEU A 392 10.33 2.36 -17.22
CA LEU A 392 10.26 1.82 -18.57
C LEU A 392 11.54 1.05 -18.93
N ASP A 393 12.72 1.51 -18.50
CA ASP A 393 13.98 0.79 -18.69
C ASP A 393 13.92 -0.58 -17.99
N ARG A 394 13.45 -0.63 -16.73
CA ARG A 394 13.20 -1.90 -16.03
C ARG A 394 12.14 -2.77 -16.70
N ALA A 395 11.08 -2.16 -17.25
CA ALA A 395 10.07 -2.92 -17.99
C ALA A 395 10.66 -3.57 -19.24
N LEU A 396 11.57 -2.89 -19.94
CA LEU A 396 12.32 -3.43 -21.07
C LEU A 396 13.24 -4.58 -20.63
N GLU A 397 13.91 -4.47 -19.48
CA GLU A 397 14.72 -5.56 -18.91
C GLU A 397 13.87 -6.81 -18.61
N ILE A 398 12.67 -6.63 -18.04
CA ILE A 398 11.72 -7.72 -17.77
C ILE A 398 11.29 -8.40 -19.09
N LEU A 399 10.97 -7.61 -20.11
CA LEU A 399 10.60 -8.11 -21.43
C LEU A 399 11.75 -8.82 -22.14
N GLN A 400 12.98 -8.29 -22.04
CA GLN A 400 14.17 -8.94 -22.58
C GLN A 400 14.40 -10.28 -21.89
N LYS A 401 14.28 -10.33 -20.55
CA LYS A 401 14.37 -11.56 -19.78
C LYS A 401 13.32 -12.59 -20.22
N PHE A 402 12.09 -12.16 -20.48
CA PHE A 402 11.06 -13.05 -21.02
C PHE A 402 11.49 -13.67 -22.36
N ALA A 403 12.05 -12.89 -23.29
CA ALA A 403 12.56 -13.42 -24.56
C ALA A 403 13.70 -14.46 -24.34
N ILE A 404 14.60 -14.19 -23.39
CA ILE A 404 15.68 -15.12 -23.00
C ILE A 404 15.10 -16.41 -22.40
N ASP A 405 14.08 -16.31 -21.54
CA ASP A 405 13.46 -17.47 -20.90
C ASP A 405 12.69 -18.33 -21.92
N VAL A 406 12.10 -17.73 -22.95
CA VAL A 406 11.51 -18.45 -24.08
C VAL A 406 12.58 -19.18 -24.89
N TYR A 407 13.69 -18.50 -25.23
CA TYR A 407 14.80 -19.13 -25.94
C TYR A 407 15.39 -20.33 -25.17
N ASN A 408 15.49 -20.22 -23.84
CA ASN A 408 15.97 -21.29 -22.96
C ASN A 408 14.93 -22.39 -22.69
N GLY A 409 13.74 -22.34 -23.28
CA GLY A 409 12.69 -23.36 -23.11
C GLY A 409 12.05 -23.38 -21.71
N LYS A 410 12.20 -22.32 -20.90
CA LYS A 410 11.57 -22.22 -19.57
C LYS A 410 10.07 -21.89 -19.66
N VAL A 411 9.63 -21.37 -20.79
CA VAL A 411 8.23 -21.05 -21.07
C VAL A 411 7.62 -22.16 -21.91
N SER A 412 6.49 -22.72 -21.46
CA SER A 412 5.78 -23.79 -22.20
C SER A 412 5.40 -23.33 -23.61
N GLU A 413 5.60 -24.21 -24.61
CA GLU A 413 5.22 -23.94 -25.99
C GLU A 413 3.72 -23.66 -26.15
N ASP A 414 2.87 -24.21 -25.28
CA ASP A 414 1.42 -23.97 -25.31
C ASP A 414 1.10 -22.48 -25.08
N LYS A 415 1.92 -21.76 -24.29
CA LYS A 415 1.78 -20.32 -24.07
C LYS A 415 2.18 -19.49 -25.29
N LEU A 416 2.91 -20.06 -26.25
CA LEU A 416 3.45 -19.36 -27.42
C LEU A 416 2.67 -19.64 -28.71
N ARG A 417 1.56 -20.38 -28.65
CA ARG A 417 0.75 -20.72 -29.82
C ARG A 417 -0.17 -19.56 -30.24
N PHE A 418 -0.14 -19.24 -31.54
CA PHE A 418 -1.05 -18.34 -32.28
C PHE A 418 -1.20 -16.89 -31.76
N GLY A 419 -1.77 -16.00 -32.60
CA GLY A 419 -2.45 -14.77 -32.14
C GLY A 419 -1.62 -13.48 -31.97
N ALA A 420 -0.62 -13.42 -31.08
CA ALA A 420 -0.03 -12.16 -30.60
C ALA A 420 1.46 -11.94 -30.95
N PRO A 421 1.93 -10.70 -31.18
CA PRO A 421 3.34 -10.41 -31.47
C PRO A 421 4.33 -10.89 -30.41
N TRP A 422 3.97 -10.75 -29.13
CA TRP A 422 4.83 -11.12 -28.01
C TRP A 422 5.02 -12.64 -27.85
N ARG A 423 4.15 -13.47 -28.46
CA ARG A 423 4.27 -14.94 -28.49
C ARG A 423 5.34 -15.43 -29.48
N HIS A 424 5.97 -14.52 -30.22
CA HIS A 424 7.01 -14.82 -31.20
C HIS A 424 8.30 -14.02 -30.92
N PRO A 425 9.02 -14.28 -29.81
CA PRO A 425 10.31 -13.66 -29.55
C PRO A 425 11.39 -14.13 -30.54
N PRO A 426 12.51 -13.40 -30.67
CA PRO A 426 13.63 -13.79 -31.53
C PRO A 426 14.18 -15.16 -31.14
N LYS A 427 14.46 -16.01 -32.14
CA LYS A 427 15.06 -17.35 -31.94
C LYS A 427 16.59 -17.32 -31.79
N SER A 428 17.17 -16.14 -31.62
CA SER A 428 18.62 -15.92 -31.55
C SER A 428 19.00 -15.47 -30.14
N ASP A 429 20.14 -15.93 -29.65
CA ASP A 429 20.72 -15.49 -28.38
C ASP A 429 21.47 -14.14 -28.50
N ASP A 430 21.04 -13.27 -29.41
CA ASP A 430 21.63 -11.93 -29.54
C ASP A 430 20.91 -10.95 -28.60
N PRO A 431 21.58 -10.42 -27.56
CA PRO A 431 20.97 -9.49 -26.63
C PRO A 431 20.43 -8.23 -27.29
N LYS A 432 21.02 -7.78 -28.41
CA LYS A 432 20.57 -6.59 -29.14
C LYS A 432 19.23 -6.83 -29.82
N LEU A 433 19.09 -7.96 -30.53
CA LEU A 433 17.83 -8.33 -31.18
C LEU A 433 16.70 -8.55 -30.16
N GLN A 434 17.02 -9.15 -29.01
CA GLN A 434 16.05 -9.34 -27.93
C GLN A 434 15.59 -8.00 -27.32
N MET A 435 16.51 -7.05 -27.13
CA MET A 435 16.19 -5.70 -26.64
C MET A 435 15.37 -4.91 -27.67
N GLU A 436 15.73 -4.97 -28.96
CA GLU A 436 14.95 -4.34 -30.02
C GLU A 436 13.53 -4.90 -30.11
N TRP A 437 13.38 -6.22 -29.97
CA TRP A 437 12.08 -6.85 -29.88
C TRP A 437 11.29 -6.36 -28.66
N ALA A 438 11.89 -6.34 -27.47
CA ALA A 438 11.26 -5.87 -26.24
C ALA A 438 10.77 -4.42 -26.37
N LYS A 439 11.59 -3.56 -26.98
CA LYS A 439 11.25 -2.17 -27.29
C LYS A 439 10.04 -2.07 -28.22
N LEU A 440 10.00 -2.86 -29.30
CA LEU A 440 8.87 -2.87 -30.23
C LEU A 440 7.58 -3.37 -29.58
N GLN A 441 7.66 -4.41 -28.73
CA GLN A 441 6.48 -4.91 -27.99
C GLN A 441 5.92 -3.83 -27.07
N LEU A 442 6.78 -3.19 -26.28
CA LEU A 442 6.36 -2.17 -25.32
C LEU A 442 5.78 -0.93 -26.02
N VAL A 443 6.38 -0.48 -27.13
CA VAL A 443 5.87 0.65 -27.93
C VAL A 443 4.50 0.34 -28.52
N ASP A 444 4.29 -0.85 -29.08
CA ASP A 444 2.99 -1.24 -29.65
C ASP A 444 1.91 -1.38 -28.57
N PHE A 445 2.27 -1.96 -27.42
CA PHE A 445 1.37 -2.08 -26.28
C PHE A 445 0.93 -0.71 -25.73
N VAL A 446 1.87 0.20 -25.45
CA VAL A 446 1.56 1.55 -24.95
C VAL A 446 0.76 2.36 -25.98
N GLN A 447 1.05 2.22 -27.27
CA GLN A 447 0.25 2.85 -28.32
C GLN A 447 -1.17 2.28 -28.39
N SER A 448 -1.35 0.98 -28.17
CA SER A 448 -2.67 0.34 -28.16
C SER A 448 -3.49 0.82 -26.97
N LEU A 449 -2.89 0.88 -25.78
CA LEU A 449 -3.46 1.52 -24.59
C LEU A 449 -3.87 2.97 -24.86
N ALA A 450 -3.00 3.77 -25.47
CA ALA A 450 -3.30 5.17 -25.77
C ALA A 450 -4.51 5.34 -26.70
N ASN A 451 -4.72 4.43 -27.65
CA ASN A 451 -5.88 4.48 -28.56
C ASN A 451 -7.20 4.15 -27.84
N THR A 452 -7.13 3.48 -26.69
CA THR A 452 -8.28 3.21 -25.81
C THR A 452 -8.48 4.26 -24.73
N GLU A 453 -7.80 5.41 -24.85
CA GLU A 453 -7.78 6.46 -23.81
C GLU A 453 -7.31 5.92 -22.45
N PHE A 454 -6.50 4.85 -22.48
CA PHE A 454 -6.00 4.14 -21.32
C PHE A 454 -7.07 3.52 -20.41
N GLY A 455 -8.22 3.15 -20.95
CA GLY A 455 -9.27 2.42 -20.25
C GLY A 455 -9.58 1.08 -20.92
N ILE A 456 -8.99 -0.01 -20.43
CA ILE A 456 -9.29 -1.37 -20.91
C ILE A 456 -10.13 -2.08 -19.86
N ASN A 457 -11.38 -2.43 -20.17
CA ASN A 457 -12.14 -3.31 -19.29
C ASN A 457 -11.67 -4.75 -19.51
N TYR A 458 -10.93 -5.32 -18.56
CA TYR A 458 -10.35 -6.65 -18.74
C TYR A 458 -11.34 -7.78 -18.43
N ARG A 459 -12.54 -7.49 -17.90
CA ARG A 459 -13.59 -8.51 -17.65
C ARG A 459 -14.66 -8.55 -18.74
N SER A 460 -14.76 -7.53 -19.59
CA SER A 460 -15.62 -7.59 -20.77
C SER A 460 -14.99 -8.48 -21.84
N ASP A 461 -15.81 -9.30 -22.51
CA ASP A 461 -15.48 -10.03 -23.73
C ASP A 461 -14.19 -10.88 -23.67
N TYR A 462 -13.95 -11.59 -22.55
CA TYR A 462 -12.78 -12.47 -22.35
C TYR A 462 -11.42 -11.75 -22.44
N SER A 463 -11.38 -10.44 -22.19
CA SER A 463 -10.16 -9.62 -22.22
C SER A 463 -9.15 -9.92 -21.10
N GLU A 464 -9.38 -10.95 -20.27
CA GLU A 464 -8.43 -11.41 -19.24
C GLU A 464 -7.12 -11.94 -19.85
N GLU A 465 -7.14 -12.34 -21.13
CA GLU A 465 -5.93 -12.68 -21.91
C GLU A 465 -4.90 -11.53 -21.96
N ILE A 466 -5.31 -10.28 -21.63
CA ILE A 466 -4.38 -9.15 -21.52
C ILE A 466 -3.29 -9.39 -20.46
N PHE A 467 -3.56 -10.22 -19.45
CA PHE A 467 -2.61 -10.57 -18.39
C PHE A 467 -1.59 -11.64 -18.80
N ASP A 468 -1.82 -12.33 -19.92
CA ASP A 468 -0.81 -13.20 -20.51
C ASP A 468 0.29 -12.39 -21.23
N ASP A 469 0.00 -11.14 -21.60
CA ASP A 469 0.95 -10.28 -22.28
C ASP A 469 2.09 -9.85 -21.33
N PRO A 470 3.36 -10.15 -21.68
CA PRO A 470 4.49 -9.82 -20.83
C PRO A 470 4.67 -8.29 -20.69
N SER A 471 4.14 -7.47 -21.60
CA SER A 471 4.16 -6.01 -21.50
C SER A 471 3.19 -5.50 -20.42
N THR A 472 2.01 -6.11 -20.33
CA THR A 472 1.06 -5.85 -19.23
C THR A 472 1.69 -6.17 -17.89
N VAL A 473 2.27 -7.38 -17.78
CA VAL A 473 2.93 -7.85 -16.55
C VAL A 473 4.10 -6.95 -16.18
N ALA A 474 4.97 -6.61 -17.14
CA ALA A 474 6.12 -5.74 -16.91
C ALA A 474 5.68 -4.36 -16.40
N LEU A 475 4.69 -3.73 -17.05
CA LEU A 475 4.20 -2.40 -16.66
C LEU A 475 3.44 -2.38 -15.33
N LEU A 476 2.79 -3.48 -14.95
CA LEU A 476 2.22 -3.66 -13.61
C LEU A 476 3.32 -3.83 -12.56
N GLN A 477 4.36 -4.63 -12.84
CA GLN A 477 5.48 -4.88 -11.93
C GLN A 477 6.31 -3.62 -11.66
N VAL A 478 6.57 -2.80 -12.69
CA VAL A 478 7.25 -1.50 -12.50
C VAL A 478 6.32 -0.40 -12.00
N GLY A 479 5.05 -0.74 -11.78
CA GLY A 479 4.02 0.12 -11.18
C GLY A 479 3.64 1.31 -12.04
N LEU A 480 3.73 1.21 -13.37
CA LEU A 480 3.26 2.24 -14.31
C LEU A 480 1.78 2.06 -14.66
N LEU A 481 1.34 0.80 -14.72
CA LEU A 481 -0.07 0.42 -14.86
C LEU A 481 -0.62 -0.11 -13.54
N TYR A 482 -1.94 -0.20 -13.51
CA TYR A 482 -2.69 -0.64 -12.37
C TYR A 482 -3.99 -1.32 -12.80
N THR A 483 -4.34 -2.39 -12.10
CA THR A 483 -5.55 -3.19 -12.31
C THR A 483 -6.62 -2.81 -11.31
N GLN A 484 -7.65 -2.15 -11.82
CA GLN A 484 -8.86 -1.80 -11.09
C GLN A 484 -9.88 -2.92 -11.10
N ARG A 485 -10.59 -3.16 -10.00
CA ARG A 485 -11.55 -4.27 -9.88
C ARG A 485 -12.98 -3.91 -10.19
N ASP A 486 -13.40 -2.73 -9.80
CA ASP A 486 -14.78 -2.28 -9.95
C ASP A 486 -14.84 -0.77 -10.23
N PRO A 487 -15.27 -0.36 -11.44
CA PRO A 487 -15.40 -1.19 -12.65
C PRO A 487 -14.05 -1.76 -13.13
N PRO A 488 -13.98 -3.00 -13.66
CA PRO A 488 -12.75 -3.76 -13.86
C PRO A 488 -11.84 -3.23 -15.00
N PHE A 489 -11.04 -2.20 -14.74
CA PHE A 489 -10.19 -1.54 -15.73
C PHE A 489 -8.69 -1.78 -15.55
N LEU A 490 -7.92 -1.90 -16.63
CA LEU A 490 -6.47 -1.75 -16.65
C LEU A 490 -6.14 -0.33 -17.14
N ARG A 491 -5.42 0.45 -16.32
CA ARG A 491 -5.07 1.85 -16.65
C ARG A 491 -3.78 2.33 -15.98
N PRO A 492 -3.17 3.43 -16.44
CA PRO A 492 -2.09 4.11 -15.73
C PRO A 492 -2.53 4.52 -14.33
N ILE A 493 -1.60 4.47 -13.39
CA ILE A 493 -1.81 4.83 -11.99
C ILE A 493 -2.25 6.29 -11.76
N SER A 494 -2.00 7.18 -12.72
CA SER A 494 -2.42 8.58 -12.64
C SER A 494 -2.43 9.25 -14.01
N LYS A 495 -3.15 10.36 -14.14
CA LYS A 495 -3.13 11.18 -15.37
C LYS A 495 -1.72 11.73 -15.67
N GLY A 496 -0.94 12.05 -14.63
CA GLY A 496 0.45 12.48 -14.79
C GLY A 496 1.31 11.41 -15.48
N ILE A 497 1.17 10.15 -15.07
CA ILE A 497 1.91 9.03 -15.66
C ILE A 497 1.39 8.69 -17.04
N GLN A 498 0.07 8.75 -17.26
CA GLN A 498 -0.53 8.63 -18.59
C GLN A 498 0.12 9.61 -19.58
N ARG A 499 0.23 10.89 -19.22
CA ARG A 499 0.89 11.91 -20.06
C ARG A 499 2.37 11.60 -20.31
N CYS A 500 3.09 11.12 -19.30
CA CYS A 500 4.49 10.72 -19.45
C CYS A 500 4.66 9.48 -20.36
N LEU A 501 3.73 8.52 -20.31
CA LEU A 501 3.72 7.36 -21.22
C LEU A 501 3.50 7.80 -22.67
N VAL A 502 2.57 8.74 -22.91
CA VAL A 502 2.35 9.32 -24.25
C VAL A 502 3.60 10.06 -24.73
N ARG A 503 4.25 10.85 -23.87
CA ARG A 503 5.49 11.56 -24.20
C ARG A 503 6.61 10.59 -24.55
N TRP A 504 6.81 9.54 -23.75
CA TRP A 504 7.79 8.49 -24.04
C TRP A 504 7.48 7.80 -25.37
N LEU A 505 6.21 7.45 -25.63
CA LEU A 505 5.79 6.82 -26.87
C LEU A 505 6.15 7.68 -28.09
N VAL A 506 5.89 8.99 -28.04
CA VAL A 506 6.26 9.92 -29.11
C VAL A 506 7.78 9.95 -29.31
N GLN A 507 8.55 10.04 -28.23
CA GLN A 507 10.02 10.02 -28.29
C GLN A 507 10.55 8.72 -28.91
N GLN A 508 10.02 7.57 -28.50
CA GLN A 508 10.47 6.28 -29.05
C GLN A 508 10.13 6.15 -30.52
N ARG A 509 8.95 6.61 -30.96
CA ARG A 509 8.56 6.60 -32.37
C ARG A 509 9.46 7.48 -33.23
N MET A 510 9.87 8.64 -32.73
CA MET A 510 10.83 9.53 -33.43
C MET A 510 12.23 8.90 -33.55
N GLN A 511 12.59 7.99 -32.64
CA GLN A 511 13.90 7.32 -32.61
C GLN A 511 13.92 5.98 -33.35
N LEU A 512 12.80 5.53 -33.95
CA LEU A 512 12.78 4.29 -34.73
C LEU A 512 13.54 4.48 -36.05
N ASN A 513 14.46 3.55 -36.34
CA ASN A 513 15.08 3.48 -37.67
C ASN A 513 14.04 3.03 -38.73
N PHE A 514 14.38 3.17 -40.02
CA PHE A 514 13.47 2.84 -41.12
C PHE A 514 12.96 1.39 -41.08
N PHE A 515 13.85 0.43 -40.81
CA PHE A 515 13.51 -1.00 -40.74
C PHE A 515 12.58 -1.33 -39.55
N ASN A 516 12.85 -0.77 -38.37
CA ASN A 516 12.03 -0.94 -37.19
C ASN A 516 10.68 -0.23 -37.33
N SER A 517 10.62 0.86 -38.10
CA SER A 517 9.36 1.53 -38.45
C SER A 517 8.49 0.65 -39.34
N ILE A 518 9.08 -0.01 -40.35
CA ILE A 518 8.37 -0.99 -41.19
C ILE A 518 7.91 -2.18 -40.35
N HIS A 519 8.78 -2.75 -39.51
CA HIS A 519 8.45 -3.88 -38.65
C HIS A 519 7.33 -3.53 -37.67
N PHE A 520 7.39 -2.34 -37.06
CA PHE A 520 6.33 -1.80 -36.21
C PHE A 520 5.00 -1.67 -36.95
N MET A 521 4.98 -1.07 -38.14
CA MET A 521 3.78 -0.97 -38.97
C MET A 521 3.23 -2.34 -39.35
N TRP A 522 4.10 -3.29 -39.71
CA TRP A 522 3.70 -4.65 -40.06
C TRP A 522 3.08 -5.38 -38.87
N HIS A 523 3.67 -5.31 -37.68
CA HIS A 523 3.09 -5.84 -36.44
C HIS A 523 1.69 -5.28 -36.20
N ARG A 524 1.53 -3.97 -36.34
CA ARG A 524 0.24 -3.30 -36.14
C ARG A 524 -0.83 -3.68 -37.18
N ILE A 525 -0.45 -3.85 -38.45
CA ILE A 525 -1.39 -4.18 -39.54
C ILE A 525 -1.83 -5.65 -39.46
N MET A 526 -0.86 -6.57 -39.36
CA MET A 526 -1.14 -8.01 -39.38
C MET A 526 -1.67 -8.51 -38.03
N ARG A 527 -1.16 -7.96 -36.92
CA ARG A 527 -1.37 -8.50 -35.57
C ARG A 527 -2.06 -7.53 -34.61
N GLY A 528 -2.26 -6.26 -34.99
CA GLY A 528 -3.08 -5.30 -34.22
C GLY A 528 -4.57 -5.66 -34.18
N ARG A 529 -4.99 -6.80 -34.78
CA ARG A 529 -6.29 -7.43 -34.51
C ARG A 529 -6.37 -7.98 -33.08
N TYR A 530 -5.25 -8.48 -32.53
CA TYR A 530 -5.16 -8.98 -31.16
C TYR A 530 -5.53 -7.89 -30.14
N TYR A 531 -4.83 -6.75 -30.17
CA TYR A 531 -5.18 -5.63 -29.29
C TYR A 531 -6.50 -4.96 -29.63
N ARG A 532 -6.95 -4.96 -30.89
CA ARG A 532 -8.30 -4.46 -31.22
C ARG A 532 -9.43 -5.33 -30.65
N HIS A 533 -9.18 -6.64 -30.50
CA HIS A 533 -10.11 -7.56 -29.87
C HIS A 533 -10.09 -7.44 -28.34
N LEU A 534 -8.89 -7.40 -27.74
CA LEU A 534 -8.72 -7.32 -26.27
C LEU A 534 -8.90 -5.92 -25.68
N MET A 535 -8.71 -4.88 -26.49
CA MET A 535 -8.82 -3.49 -26.09
C MET A 535 -9.92 -2.79 -26.91
N SER A 536 -11.07 -3.46 -27.07
CA SER A 536 -12.24 -2.83 -27.70
C SER A 536 -12.75 -1.71 -26.81
N THR A 537 -12.87 -0.51 -27.37
CA THR A 537 -13.37 0.68 -26.67
C THR A 537 -14.81 0.43 -26.20
N ILE A 538 -15.05 0.31 -24.89
CA ILE A 538 -16.40 0.51 -24.36
C ILE A 538 -16.65 2.02 -24.40
N ARG A 539 -17.36 2.47 -25.45
CA ARG A 539 -17.80 3.87 -25.62
C ARG A 539 -19.03 4.21 -24.76
N VAL A 540 -19.37 3.36 -23.80
CA VAL A 540 -20.58 3.43 -22.98
C VAL A 540 -20.13 3.35 -21.52
N ASP A 541 -20.54 4.33 -20.72
CA ASP A 541 -20.38 4.45 -19.26
C ASP A 541 -19.11 5.10 -18.67
N ILE A 542 -18.10 5.52 -19.45
CA ILE A 542 -16.98 6.31 -18.90
C ILE A 542 -17.44 7.72 -18.48
N VAL A 543 -18.48 8.27 -19.13
CA VAL A 543 -19.00 9.62 -18.86
C VAL A 543 -19.69 9.72 -17.49
N HIS A 544 -20.19 8.63 -16.92
CA HIS A 544 -20.87 8.68 -15.62
C HIS A 544 -19.96 8.49 -14.40
N TYR A 545 -18.68 8.15 -14.58
CA TYR A 545 -17.74 7.88 -13.49
C TYR A 545 -16.53 8.82 -13.44
N LEU A 546 -16.41 9.77 -14.37
CA LEU A 546 -15.29 10.71 -14.46
C LEU A 546 -15.63 12.17 -14.06
N ASP A 547 -16.87 12.45 -13.66
CA ASP A 547 -17.28 13.75 -13.10
C ASP A 547 -17.32 13.76 -11.56
#